data_AF-A0A673AFL4-F1
#
_entry.id   AF-A0A673AFL4-F1
#
_cell.length_a   1.000
_cell.length_b   1.000
_cell.length_c   1.000
_cell.angle_alpha   90.00
_cell.angle_beta   90.00
_cell.angle_gamma   90.00
#
_symmetry.space_group_name_H-M   'P 1'
#
loop_
_entity.id
_entity.type
_entity.pdbx_description
1 polymer ?
#
loop_
_entity_poly.entity_id
_entity_poly.type
_entity_poly.pdbx_seq_one_letter_code
_entity_poly.pdbx_strand_id
1 'polypeptide(L)'
;MTSEEQTVSLVDVLEEDEELEEEASAVLAGSDSDHCSYPQGYVKRQALYACNTCTPKGGQAAGVCLACSYKCHEGHDLFELYTKRNFRCDCGNKKFTDLQCKLCPEKEEENTGNKYSHNFFGVYCTCSRPYPDPDDQVEDEMIQCVICEDWLHGRHLGCVVPDCVELQEMICESCMNQHVFLWTYAAHLAGKSPSSLRKRLDKTHFYVTKTENSFQSTDQEVATAIKKDEEVSLHTNCESRCLVFIHKEAEPDCRLKELEAIAQKRVQSGAVFWPSGWRSKLCSCSSCQTSLRESGLSFLLDESDTVLAYENKGKNNEQRQQGNDPLMSALDNLNRVQQLEIIHEYNDMKTELKDFLHRFAAEGKVVTPEDIRQFFEQQQSRKRGRVNTGQFYCT
;
A
#
# COMPACT_ATOMS: atom_id res chain seq x y z
N MET A 1 -42.14 4.23 -7.90
CA MET A 1 -40.87 4.40 -8.65
C MET A 1 -40.10 3.13 -8.36
N THR A 2 -40.12 2.21 -9.33
CA THR A 2 -39.49 0.89 -9.23
C THR A 2 -37.99 1.07 -9.35
N SER A 3 -37.26 0.64 -8.33
CA SER A 3 -35.80 0.50 -8.35
C SER A 3 -35.42 -0.34 -9.57
N GLU A 4 -34.67 0.23 -10.50
CA GLU A 4 -34.00 -0.57 -11.54
C GLU A 4 -33.00 -1.47 -10.81
N GLU A 5 -33.22 -2.78 -10.82
CA GLU A 5 -32.25 -3.74 -10.27
C GLU A 5 -31.01 -3.69 -11.17
N GLN A 6 -29.90 -3.21 -10.61
CA GLN A 6 -28.61 -3.15 -11.28
C GLN A 6 -28.14 -4.58 -11.56
N THR A 7 -28.14 -4.99 -12.83
CA THR A 7 -27.70 -6.32 -13.26
C THR A 7 -26.20 -6.29 -13.57
N VAL A 8 -25.42 -7.13 -12.88
CA VAL A 8 -23.95 -7.25 -13.03
C VAL A 8 -23.62 -8.63 -13.63
N SER A 9 -22.64 -8.73 -14.53
CA SER A 9 -22.22 -10.02 -15.11
C SER A 9 -21.38 -10.81 -14.10
N LEU A 10 -21.42 -12.14 -14.14
CA LEU A 10 -20.55 -12.97 -13.29
C LEU A 10 -19.06 -12.73 -13.58
N VAL A 11 -18.71 -12.36 -14.81
CA VAL A 11 -17.32 -11.96 -15.14
C VAL A 11 -16.96 -10.69 -14.39
N ASP A 12 -17.84 -9.68 -14.42
CA ASP A 12 -17.64 -8.44 -13.67
C ASP A 12 -17.55 -8.70 -12.16
N VAL A 13 -18.34 -9.64 -11.61
CA VAL A 13 -18.25 -10.03 -10.19
C VAL A 13 -16.93 -10.73 -9.86
N LEU A 14 -16.43 -11.60 -10.73
CA LEU A 14 -15.15 -12.29 -10.50
C LEU A 14 -13.96 -11.36 -10.67
N GLU A 15 -14.03 -10.43 -11.63
CA GLU A 15 -13.02 -9.38 -11.82
C GLU A 15 -13.04 -8.42 -10.62
N GLU A 16 -14.23 -8.01 -10.13
CA GLU A 16 -14.39 -7.20 -8.91
C GLU A 16 -13.87 -7.95 -7.67
N ASP A 17 -14.17 -9.24 -7.50
CA ASP A 17 -13.65 -10.04 -6.38
C ASP A 17 -12.12 -10.17 -6.44
N GLU A 18 -11.53 -10.41 -7.62
CA GLU A 18 -10.07 -10.49 -7.80
C GLU A 18 -9.39 -9.13 -7.54
N GLU A 19 -9.99 -8.03 -8.00
CA GLU A 19 -9.52 -6.67 -7.72
C GLU A 19 -9.58 -6.36 -6.21
N LEU A 20 -10.70 -6.69 -5.54
CA LEU A 20 -10.86 -6.50 -4.10
C LEU A 20 -9.88 -7.34 -3.28
N GLU A 21 -9.61 -8.59 -3.70
CA GLU A 21 -8.59 -9.43 -3.07
C GLU A 21 -7.19 -8.84 -3.25
N GLU A 22 -6.84 -8.34 -4.44
CA GLU A 22 -5.55 -7.70 -4.70
C GLU A 22 -5.37 -6.39 -3.90
N GLU A 23 -6.43 -5.62 -3.72
CA GLU A 23 -6.42 -4.41 -2.88
C GLU A 23 -6.24 -4.75 -1.39
N ALA A 24 -7.02 -5.71 -0.88
CA ALA A 24 -6.91 -6.16 0.51
C ALA A 24 -5.52 -6.72 0.81
N SER A 25 -4.97 -7.50 -0.13
CA SER A 25 -3.60 -7.98 -0.13
C SER A 25 -2.58 -6.87 -0.02
N ALA A 26 -2.66 -5.86 -0.89
CA ALA A 26 -1.72 -4.75 -0.89
C ALA A 26 -1.68 -4.08 0.50
N VAL A 27 -2.83 -3.87 1.13
CA VAL A 27 -2.91 -3.16 2.41
C VAL A 27 -2.55 -4.06 3.61
N LEU A 28 -2.77 -5.37 3.53
CA LEU A 28 -2.67 -6.27 4.69
C LEU A 28 -1.48 -7.24 4.64
N ALA A 29 -1.00 -7.65 3.47
CA ALA A 29 -0.05 -8.75 3.32
C ALA A 29 1.39 -8.42 3.77
N GLY A 30 1.67 -7.15 4.11
CA GLY A 30 2.87 -6.79 4.87
C GLY A 30 2.79 -7.17 6.36
N SER A 31 1.63 -7.62 6.86
CA SER A 31 1.38 -7.99 8.25
C SER A 31 1.08 -9.49 8.40
N ASP A 32 1.48 -10.06 9.53
CA ASP A 32 1.18 -11.46 9.87
C ASP A 32 -0.25 -11.56 10.44
N SER A 33 -1.05 -12.47 9.88
CA SER A 33 -2.44 -12.73 10.26
C SER A 33 -2.59 -13.77 11.37
N ASP A 34 -1.53 -14.55 11.65
CA ASP A 34 -1.55 -15.65 12.61
C ASP A 34 -0.78 -15.31 13.89
N HIS A 35 0.28 -14.51 13.80
CA HIS A 35 1.15 -14.17 14.93
C HIS A 35 1.03 -12.70 15.33
N CYS A 36 0.89 -12.46 16.64
CA CYS A 36 0.94 -11.10 17.18
C CYS A 36 2.30 -10.45 16.86
N SER A 37 2.31 -9.20 16.39
CA SER A 37 3.54 -8.48 16.08
C SER A 37 4.32 -7.98 17.29
N TYR A 38 3.75 -8.06 18.51
CA TYR A 38 4.39 -7.55 19.73
C TYR A 38 5.83 -8.06 19.98
N PRO A 39 6.16 -9.36 19.78
CA PRO A 39 7.52 -9.89 19.96
C PRO A 39 8.52 -9.32 18.95
N GLN A 40 8.05 -8.81 17.80
CA GLN A 40 8.89 -8.17 16.79
C GLN A 40 9.31 -6.74 17.20
N GLY A 41 8.79 -6.23 18.33
CA GLY A 41 9.09 -4.91 18.84
C GLY A 41 8.37 -3.80 18.06
N TYR A 42 9.07 -2.70 17.84
CA TYR A 42 8.58 -1.59 17.02
C TYR A 42 8.87 -1.88 15.55
N VAL A 43 7.92 -2.54 14.90
CA VAL A 43 8.06 -2.89 13.48
C VAL A 43 8.02 -1.63 12.62
N LYS A 44 8.76 -1.66 11.51
CA LYS A 44 8.91 -0.50 10.64
C LYS A 44 7.57 0.00 10.12
N ARG A 45 6.73 -0.90 9.61
CA ARG A 45 5.32 -0.65 9.27
C ARG A 45 4.50 -1.93 9.44
N GLN A 46 3.25 -1.77 9.88
CA GLN A 46 2.24 -2.84 9.96
C GLN A 46 0.84 -2.24 9.84
N ALA A 47 -0.11 -3.02 9.34
CA ALA A 47 -1.54 -2.73 9.43
C ALA A 47 -1.97 -2.70 10.90
N LEU A 48 -2.74 -1.66 11.25
CA LEU A 48 -3.13 -1.39 12.62
C LEU A 48 -4.64 -1.13 12.73
N TYR A 49 -5.22 -1.58 13.83
CA TYR A 49 -6.62 -1.38 14.15
C TYR A 49 -6.76 -0.74 15.53
N ALA A 50 -7.74 0.13 15.71
CA ALA A 50 -8.18 0.58 17.04
C ALA A 50 -9.50 -0.08 17.38
N CYS A 51 -9.68 -0.51 18.63
CA CYS A 51 -10.90 -1.18 19.05
C CYS A 51 -11.76 -0.25 19.89
N ASN A 52 -12.87 0.23 19.34
CA ASN A 52 -13.80 1.11 20.04
C ASN A 52 -14.50 0.40 21.20
N THR A 53 -14.75 -0.91 21.07
CA THR A 53 -15.34 -1.72 22.15
C THR A 53 -14.42 -1.80 23.38
N CYS A 54 -13.11 -1.95 23.18
CA CYS A 54 -12.15 -2.09 24.28
C CYS A 54 -11.60 -0.76 24.78
N THR A 55 -11.39 0.20 23.87
CA THR A 55 -10.83 1.52 24.17
C THR A 55 -11.74 2.61 23.58
N PRO A 56 -12.93 2.81 24.18
CA PRO A 56 -13.89 3.80 23.69
C PRO A 56 -13.37 5.23 23.86
N LYS A 57 -14.03 6.18 23.19
CA LYS A 57 -13.70 7.61 23.28
C LYS A 57 -13.65 8.10 24.74
N GLY A 58 -12.55 8.73 25.11
CA GLY A 58 -12.27 9.15 26.49
C GLY A 58 -11.42 8.17 27.30
N GLY A 59 -11.19 6.95 26.78
CA GLY A 59 -10.22 6.00 27.29
C GLY A 59 -8.79 6.27 26.80
N GLN A 60 -7.88 5.34 27.10
CA GLN A 60 -6.51 5.38 26.59
C GLN A 60 -6.47 4.84 25.16
N ALA A 61 -5.87 5.59 24.23
CA ALA A 61 -5.69 5.13 22.86
C ALA A 61 -4.80 3.89 22.81
N ALA A 62 -5.24 2.86 22.07
CA ALA A 62 -4.51 1.62 21.86
C ALA A 62 -4.64 1.15 20.41
N GLY A 63 -3.57 0.56 19.88
CA GLY A 63 -3.56 -0.06 18.55
C GLY A 63 -3.25 -1.55 18.62
N VAL A 64 -3.95 -2.35 17.83
CA VAL A 64 -3.78 -3.80 17.75
C VAL A 64 -3.39 -4.21 16.33
N CYS A 65 -2.50 -5.19 16.21
CA CYS A 65 -2.05 -5.71 14.91
C CYS A 65 -3.11 -6.59 14.25
N LEU A 66 -2.90 -6.89 12.97
CA LEU A 66 -3.77 -7.76 12.15
C LEU A 66 -4.13 -9.10 12.82
N ALA A 67 -3.14 -9.89 13.25
CA ALA A 67 -3.46 -11.16 13.93
C ALA A 67 -4.35 -10.97 15.19
N CYS A 68 -4.18 -9.87 15.93
CA CYS A 68 -4.98 -9.61 17.12
C CYS A 68 -6.39 -9.14 16.78
N SER A 69 -6.60 -8.40 15.69
CA SER A 69 -7.95 -8.03 15.25
C SER A 69 -8.79 -9.29 14.98
N TYR A 70 -8.20 -10.30 14.32
CA TYR A 70 -8.89 -11.56 14.03
C TYR A 70 -9.06 -12.48 15.23
N LYS A 71 -8.03 -12.67 16.07
CA LYS A 71 -8.09 -13.72 17.12
C LYS A 71 -8.58 -13.21 18.47
N CYS A 72 -8.32 -11.94 18.79
CA CYS A 72 -8.61 -11.36 20.11
C CYS A 72 -9.80 -10.40 20.09
N HIS A 73 -10.01 -9.69 18.98
CA HIS A 73 -11.05 -8.68 18.83
C HIS A 73 -12.12 -9.05 17.79
N GLU A 74 -12.29 -10.35 17.55
CA GLU A 74 -13.37 -10.87 16.70
C GLU A 74 -14.73 -10.42 17.24
N GLY A 75 -15.56 -9.83 16.38
CA GLY A 75 -16.89 -9.34 16.75
C GLY A 75 -16.89 -8.02 17.54
N HIS A 76 -15.75 -7.37 17.73
CA HIS A 76 -15.71 -6.01 18.29
C HIS A 76 -15.84 -4.95 17.19
N ASP A 77 -16.19 -3.73 17.61
CA ASP A 77 -16.17 -2.54 16.75
C ASP A 77 -14.72 -2.07 16.58
N LEU A 78 -14.20 -2.19 15.35
CA LEU A 78 -12.82 -1.90 14.99
C LEU A 78 -12.74 -0.79 13.94
N PHE A 79 -11.86 0.17 14.17
CA PHE A 79 -11.44 1.14 13.17
C PHE A 79 -10.14 0.67 12.53
N GLU A 80 -10.16 0.49 11.22
CA GLU A 80 -8.94 0.28 10.44
C GLU A 80 -8.15 1.59 10.33
N LEU A 81 -6.88 1.55 10.74
CA LEU A 81 -5.98 2.70 10.73
C LEU A 81 -4.94 2.64 9.62
N TYR A 82 -5.06 1.64 8.73
CA TYR A 82 -4.08 1.29 7.72
C TYR A 82 -2.69 1.06 8.34
N THR A 83 -1.65 1.23 7.54
CA THR A 83 -0.27 1.01 7.98
C THR A 83 0.22 2.17 8.85
N LYS A 84 0.91 1.82 9.95
CA LYS A 84 1.56 2.78 10.86
C LYS A 84 3.01 2.43 11.07
N ARG A 85 3.86 3.46 11.21
CA ARG A 85 5.30 3.26 11.37
C ARG A 85 5.73 3.14 12.81
N ASN A 86 6.75 2.30 13.05
CA ASN A 86 7.38 2.12 14.38
C ASN A 86 6.36 1.92 15.50
N PHE A 87 5.39 1.02 15.29
CA PHE A 87 4.33 0.75 16.25
C PHE A 87 4.48 -0.66 16.81
N ARG A 88 4.18 -0.86 18.09
CA ARG A 88 4.17 -2.16 18.79
C ARG A 88 2.76 -2.48 19.30
N CYS A 89 2.26 -3.68 19.03
CA CYS A 89 0.87 -4.05 19.31
C CYS A 89 0.50 -3.94 20.80
N ASP A 90 -0.52 -3.15 21.14
CA ASP A 90 -0.99 -2.92 22.50
C ASP A 90 -1.91 -4.02 23.03
N CYS A 91 -2.44 -4.91 22.18
CA CYS A 91 -3.47 -5.89 22.55
C CYS A 91 -3.16 -6.59 23.88
N GLY A 92 -4.05 -6.47 24.87
CA GLY A 92 -3.92 -7.13 26.16
C GLY A 92 -2.90 -6.54 27.15
N ASN A 93 -2.30 -5.39 26.86
CA ASN A 93 -1.56 -4.63 27.86
C ASN A 93 -2.53 -3.87 28.80
N LYS A 94 -1.98 -3.03 29.69
CA LYS A 94 -2.75 -2.32 30.73
C LYS A 94 -3.86 -1.40 30.19
N LYS A 95 -3.81 -1.04 28.91
CA LYS A 95 -4.85 -0.25 28.24
C LYS A 95 -6.16 -1.01 28.06
N PHE A 96 -6.14 -2.34 28.22
CA PHE A 96 -7.28 -3.23 28.11
C PHE A 96 -7.66 -3.73 29.50
N THR A 97 -8.90 -3.46 29.94
CA THR A 97 -9.34 -3.81 31.29
C THR A 97 -9.66 -5.29 31.46
N ASP A 98 -10.41 -5.86 30.51
CA ASP A 98 -10.97 -7.22 30.61
C ASP A 98 -10.51 -8.16 29.48
N LEU A 99 -9.45 -7.79 28.76
CA LEU A 99 -8.97 -8.54 27.60
C LEU A 99 -7.47 -8.80 27.70
N GLN A 100 -7.08 -10.07 27.57
CA GLN A 100 -5.70 -10.50 27.41
C GLN A 100 -5.45 -10.98 25.99
N CYS A 101 -4.24 -10.78 25.49
CA CYS A 101 -3.88 -11.23 24.15
C CYS A 101 -3.73 -12.76 24.12
N LYS A 102 -4.53 -13.44 23.30
CA LYS A 102 -4.47 -14.91 23.13
C LYS A 102 -3.19 -15.38 22.43
N LEU A 103 -2.56 -14.50 21.65
CA LEU A 103 -1.38 -14.82 20.83
C LEU A 103 -0.05 -14.49 21.50
N CYS A 104 -0.05 -13.50 22.40
CA CYS A 104 1.14 -13.09 23.14
C CYS A 104 0.72 -12.57 24.53
N PRO A 105 0.59 -13.47 25.52
CA PRO A 105 0.09 -13.10 26.85
C PRO A 105 1.06 -12.23 27.65
N GLU A 106 2.36 -12.40 27.44
CA GLU A 106 3.41 -11.70 28.18
C GLU A 106 3.82 -10.41 27.47
N LYS A 107 3.37 -9.27 28.03
CA LYS A 107 3.67 -7.92 27.52
C LYS A 107 4.05 -6.96 28.64
N GLU A 108 4.77 -5.92 28.26
CA GLU A 108 5.00 -4.74 29.10
C GLU A 108 3.66 -4.00 29.29
N GLU A 109 3.54 -3.29 30.42
CA GLU A 109 2.30 -2.57 30.74
C GLU A 109 1.94 -1.53 29.67
N GLU A 110 2.95 -0.86 29.10
CA GLU A 110 2.77 0.24 28.15
C GLU A 110 3.88 0.25 27.09
N ASN A 111 3.52 0.58 25.85
CA ASN A 111 4.47 0.78 24.75
C ASN A 111 4.79 2.27 24.60
N THR A 112 5.82 2.76 25.28
CA THR A 112 6.14 4.21 25.34
C THR A 112 6.58 4.83 24.01
N GLY A 113 7.00 4.02 23.04
CA GLY A 113 7.38 4.46 21.70
C GLY A 113 6.21 4.63 20.74
N ASN A 114 5.02 4.15 21.09
CA ASN A 114 3.84 4.26 20.23
C ASN A 114 3.35 5.72 20.19
N LYS A 115 2.86 6.12 19.01
CA LYS A 115 2.24 7.43 18.79
C LYS A 115 0.76 7.23 18.49
N TYR A 116 -0.07 8.08 19.10
CA TYR A 116 -1.51 8.01 18.99
C TYR A 116 -2.07 9.36 18.54
N SER A 117 -2.95 9.32 17.57
CA SER A 117 -3.74 10.45 17.07
C SER A 117 -5.22 10.23 17.34
N HIS A 118 -6.07 11.18 16.94
CA HIS A 118 -7.50 11.05 17.15
C HIS A 118 -8.15 9.92 16.32
N ASN A 119 -7.46 9.41 15.29
CA ASN A 119 -7.89 8.26 14.47
C ASN A 119 -8.13 7.01 15.33
N PHE A 120 -7.40 6.86 16.44
CA PHE A 120 -7.58 5.75 17.38
C PHE A 120 -8.93 5.79 18.11
N PHE A 121 -9.72 6.86 17.93
CA PHE A 121 -11.08 7.01 18.45
C PHE A 121 -12.10 7.18 17.32
N GLY A 122 -11.77 6.77 16.09
CA GLY A 122 -12.69 6.78 14.95
C GLY A 122 -13.08 8.18 14.49
N VAL A 123 -12.23 9.19 14.74
CA VAL A 123 -12.40 10.53 14.18
C VAL A 123 -11.15 10.93 13.41
N TYR A 124 -11.35 11.71 12.36
CA TYR A 124 -10.36 11.95 11.34
C TYR A 124 -10.36 13.42 10.91
N CYS A 125 -9.27 13.81 10.25
CA CYS A 125 -9.07 15.14 9.70
C CYS A 125 -9.16 16.27 10.75
N THR A 126 -8.82 17.48 10.33
CA THR A 126 -8.95 18.69 11.17
C THR A 126 -10.41 19.00 11.54
N CYS A 127 -11.39 18.40 10.86
CA CYS A 127 -12.81 18.51 11.20
C CYS A 127 -13.26 17.58 12.35
N SER A 128 -12.45 16.62 12.77
CA SER A 128 -12.76 15.67 13.86
C SER A 128 -14.08 14.91 13.64
N ARG A 129 -14.36 14.55 12.40
CA ARG A 129 -15.55 13.78 11.99
C ARG A 129 -15.23 12.28 11.85
N PRO A 130 -16.20 11.39 12.05
CA PRO A 130 -16.02 9.97 11.76
C PRO A 130 -15.85 9.73 10.25
N TYR A 131 -15.45 8.51 9.89
CA TYR A 131 -15.43 8.07 8.49
C TYR A 131 -15.82 6.58 8.41
N PRO A 132 -16.80 6.20 7.56
CA PRO A 132 -17.70 7.08 6.81
C PRO A 132 -18.58 7.94 7.74
N ASP A 133 -18.83 9.20 7.38
CA ASP A 133 -19.65 10.11 8.18
C ASP A 133 -21.13 10.04 7.70
N PRO A 134 -22.06 9.48 8.49
CA PRO A 134 -23.47 9.40 8.09
C PRO A 134 -24.14 10.76 7.94
N ASP A 135 -23.59 11.81 8.56
CA ASP A 135 -24.11 13.17 8.49
C ASP A 135 -23.45 14.00 7.37
N ASP A 136 -22.49 13.43 6.64
CA ASP A 136 -21.80 14.09 5.52
C ASP A 136 -22.20 13.46 4.19
N GLN A 137 -22.92 14.23 3.36
CA GLN A 137 -23.35 13.78 2.03
C GLN A 137 -22.30 14.06 0.95
N VAL A 138 -21.15 14.64 1.32
CA VAL A 138 -20.09 14.94 0.37
C VAL A 138 -19.11 13.77 0.33
N GLU A 139 -19.20 12.99 -0.74
CA GLU A 139 -18.17 12.00 -1.12
C GLU A 139 -16.81 12.69 -1.21
N ASP A 140 -15.81 12.10 -0.56
CA ASP A 140 -14.47 12.66 -0.48
C ASP A 140 -13.46 11.55 -0.22
N GLU A 141 -12.30 11.71 -0.82
CA GLU A 141 -11.19 10.81 -0.63
C GLU A 141 -10.40 11.25 0.60
N MET A 142 -10.14 10.29 1.50
CA MET A 142 -9.23 10.52 2.61
C MET A 142 -7.80 10.26 2.17
N ILE A 143 -6.89 11.18 2.50
CA ILE A 143 -5.48 11.10 2.12
C ILE A 143 -4.63 11.14 3.39
N GLN A 144 -3.73 10.16 3.54
CA GLN A 144 -2.86 10.05 4.70
C GLN A 144 -1.64 11.00 4.57
N CYS A 145 -1.36 11.79 5.61
CA CYS A 145 -0.14 12.56 5.70
C CYS A 145 1.05 11.66 6.06
N VAL A 146 2.15 11.69 5.31
CA VAL A 146 3.30 10.81 5.54
C VAL A 146 4.11 11.13 6.81
N ILE A 147 3.92 12.31 7.41
CA ILE A 147 4.63 12.70 8.65
C ILE A 147 3.86 12.32 9.91
N CYS A 148 2.60 12.75 10.03
CA CYS A 148 1.78 12.47 11.20
C CYS A 148 0.98 11.16 11.09
N GLU A 149 0.95 10.54 9.91
CA GLU A 149 0.14 9.37 9.57
C GLU A 149 -1.37 9.58 9.82
N ASP A 150 -1.81 10.83 9.93
CA ASP A 150 -3.22 11.18 10.09
C ASP A 150 -3.90 11.25 8.72
N TRP A 151 -5.20 10.97 8.70
CA TRP A 151 -6.03 10.95 7.50
C TRP A 151 -6.81 12.25 7.39
N LEU A 152 -6.75 12.89 6.23
CA LEU A 152 -7.40 14.17 5.98
C LEU A 152 -8.30 14.08 4.74
N HIS A 153 -9.49 14.65 4.84
CA HIS A 153 -10.37 14.88 3.71
C HIS A 153 -9.68 15.76 2.65
N GLY A 154 -9.80 15.41 1.38
CA GLY A 154 -9.24 16.17 0.26
C GLY A 154 -9.65 17.64 0.30
N ARG A 155 -10.93 17.93 0.59
CA ARG A 155 -11.45 19.31 0.69
C ARG A 155 -10.86 20.14 1.83
N HIS A 156 -10.28 19.50 2.84
CA HIS A 156 -9.67 20.17 4.00
C HIS A 156 -8.14 20.31 3.88
N LEU A 157 -7.54 19.92 2.75
CA LEU A 157 -6.10 20.03 2.53
C LEU A 157 -5.64 21.45 2.18
N GLY A 158 -6.54 22.38 1.89
CA GLY A 158 -6.18 23.75 1.51
C GLY A 158 -5.46 23.87 0.15
N CYS A 159 -5.50 22.81 -0.67
CA CYS A 159 -4.96 22.78 -2.02
C CYS A 159 -5.87 21.96 -2.96
N VAL A 160 -5.58 22.00 -4.27
CA VAL A 160 -6.26 21.12 -5.23
C VAL A 160 -5.59 19.76 -5.16
N VAL A 161 -6.40 18.73 -4.92
CA VAL A 161 -5.96 17.33 -4.97
C VAL A 161 -5.66 16.96 -6.42
N PRO A 162 -4.47 16.43 -6.76
CA PRO A 162 -4.16 15.95 -8.11
C PRO A 162 -5.00 14.72 -8.49
N ASP A 163 -5.31 14.53 -9.77
CA ASP A 163 -6.13 13.41 -10.26
C ASP A 163 -5.52 12.01 -10.04
N CYS A 164 -4.22 11.91 -9.75
CA CYS A 164 -3.52 10.65 -9.49
C CYS A 164 -2.79 10.72 -8.14
N VAL A 165 -3.57 10.58 -7.06
CA VAL A 165 -3.08 10.61 -5.67
C VAL A 165 -2.31 9.34 -5.30
N GLU A 166 -2.66 8.19 -5.87
CA GLU A 166 -2.13 6.87 -5.54
C GLU A 166 -0.60 6.77 -5.69
N LEU A 167 -0.02 7.54 -6.61
CA LEU A 167 1.42 7.54 -6.89
C LEU A 167 2.19 8.67 -6.18
N GLN A 168 1.51 9.47 -5.35
CA GLN A 168 2.06 10.65 -4.71
C GLN A 168 2.00 10.56 -3.19
N GLU A 169 3.02 11.09 -2.53
CA GLU A 169 3.01 11.25 -1.08
C GLU A 169 2.48 12.64 -0.71
N MET A 170 1.67 12.73 0.34
CA MET A 170 1.12 14.00 0.82
C MET A 170 1.68 14.35 2.20
N ILE A 171 2.11 15.60 2.39
CA ILE A 171 2.41 16.16 3.71
C ILE A 171 1.41 17.28 3.99
N CYS A 172 0.67 17.16 5.10
CA CYS A 172 -0.36 18.13 5.47
C CYS A 172 0.26 19.49 5.84
N GLU A 173 -0.56 20.55 5.75
CA GLU A 173 -0.10 21.91 6.05
C GLU A 173 0.53 22.04 7.44
N SER A 174 -0.06 21.40 8.46
CA SER A 174 0.45 21.43 9.83
C SER A 174 1.88 20.90 9.92
N CYS A 175 2.15 19.73 9.30
CA CYS A 175 3.48 19.14 9.28
C CYS A 175 4.47 19.95 8.43
N MET A 176 4.03 20.54 7.31
CA MET A 176 4.86 21.44 6.50
C MET A 176 5.27 22.69 7.30
N ASN A 177 4.35 23.26 8.08
CA ASN A 177 4.60 24.44 8.90
C ASN A 177 5.43 24.12 10.16
N GLN A 178 5.32 22.91 10.69
CA GLN A 178 6.17 22.43 11.77
C GLN A 178 7.62 22.21 11.30
N HIS A 179 7.79 21.75 10.05
CA HIS A 179 9.09 21.41 9.45
C HIS A 179 9.40 22.30 8.26
N VAL A 180 9.61 23.60 8.53
CA VAL A 180 9.67 24.66 7.52
C VAL A 180 10.71 24.47 6.42
N PHE A 181 11.78 23.70 6.65
CA PHE A 181 12.78 23.38 5.62
C PHE A 181 12.17 22.59 4.45
N LEU A 182 11.08 21.85 4.67
CA LEU A 182 10.37 21.14 3.62
C LEU A 182 9.75 22.10 2.60
N TRP A 183 9.38 23.32 2.99
CA TRP A 183 8.91 24.33 2.04
C TRP A 183 9.98 24.71 1.01
N THR A 184 11.25 24.72 1.41
CA THR A 184 12.36 24.94 0.48
C THR A 184 12.38 23.83 -0.58
N TYR A 185 12.33 22.56 -0.17
CA TYR A 185 12.25 21.44 -1.11
C TYR A 185 10.98 21.51 -1.98
N ALA A 186 9.82 21.81 -1.39
CA ALA A 186 8.54 21.90 -2.10
C ALA A 186 8.53 23.01 -3.16
N ALA A 187 9.27 24.10 -2.96
CA ALA A 187 9.39 25.16 -3.95
C ALA A 187 10.08 24.70 -5.24
N HIS A 188 10.96 23.70 -5.15
CA HIS A 188 11.76 23.18 -6.27
C HIS A 188 11.26 21.84 -6.81
N LEU A 189 10.68 21.00 -5.96
CA LEU A 189 10.34 19.60 -6.30
C LEU A 189 8.86 19.36 -6.54
N ALA A 190 7.99 20.04 -5.79
CA ALA A 190 6.55 19.82 -5.88
C ALA A 190 5.94 20.60 -7.06
N GLY A 191 4.86 20.06 -7.65
CA GLY A 191 4.14 20.72 -8.74
C GLY A 191 3.73 22.15 -8.37
N LYS A 192 3.64 23.04 -9.38
CA LYS A 192 3.29 24.46 -9.18
C LYS A 192 1.96 24.56 -8.43
N SER A 193 1.93 25.34 -7.35
CA SER A 193 0.70 25.65 -6.62
C SER A 193 -0.36 26.24 -7.57
N PRO A 194 -1.61 25.73 -7.58
CA PRO A 194 -2.65 26.17 -8.51
C PRO A 194 -3.21 27.57 -8.24
N SER A 195 -2.66 28.34 -7.29
CA SER A 195 -3.05 29.75 -7.09
C SER A 195 -2.84 30.63 -8.34
N SER A 196 -2.14 30.13 -9.36
CA SER A 196 -1.88 30.84 -10.63
C SER A 196 -2.61 30.27 -11.86
N LEU A 197 -3.45 29.22 -11.74
CA LEU A 197 -4.12 28.56 -12.88
C LEU A 197 -5.62 28.85 -13.02
N ARG A 198 -6.18 29.81 -12.26
CA ARG A 198 -7.58 30.27 -12.41
C ARG A 198 -7.88 31.09 -13.68
N LYS A 199 -6.97 31.17 -14.64
CA LYS A 199 -7.19 31.84 -15.94
C LYS A 199 -6.68 31.00 -17.10
N ARG A 200 -7.42 29.93 -17.44
CA ARG A 200 -7.62 29.39 -18.80
C ARG A 200 -8.17 27.96 -18.70
N LEU A 201 -9.47 27.84 -18.41
CA LEU A 201 -10.26 26.79 -19.04
C LEU A 201 -11.26 27.50 -19.94
N ASP A 202 -10.86 27.65 -21.21
CA ASP A 202 -11.81 27.75 -22.30
C ASP A 202 -11.36 26.74 -23.36
N LYS A 203 -12.16 25.66 -23.42
CA LYS A 203 -12.41 24.79 -24.57
C LYS A 203 -11.21 24.38 -25.43
N THR A 204 -10.76 23.14 -25.22
CA THR A 204 -10.49 22.22 -26.34
C THR A 204 -10.61 20.77 -25.87
N HIS A 205 -11.67 20.11 -26.34
CA HIS A 205 -11.75 18.66 -26.52
C HIS A 205 -10.51 18.18 -27.30
N PHE A 206 -9.82 17.14 -26.84
CA PHE A 206 -9.02 16.31 -27.75
C PHE A 206 -9.01 14.85 -27.30
N TYR A 207 -9.64 14.02 -28.13
CA TYR A 207 -9.60 12.55 -28.08
C TYR A 207 -8.16 12.08 -28.33
N VAL A 208 -7.65 11.15 -27.51
CA VAL A 208 -6.40 10.43 -27.81
C VAL A 208 -6.76 9.05 -28.36
N THR A 209 -6.64 8.90 -29.68
CA THR A 209 -6.60 7.59 -30.36
C THR A 209 -5.21 6.98 -30.22
N LYS A 210 -5.16 5.73 -29.74
CA LYS A 210 -3.99 4.84 -29.79
C LYS A 210 -3.55 4.61 -31.24
N THR A 211 -2.25 4.67 -31.49
CA THR A 211 -1.63 3.95 -32.62
C THR A 211 -0.29 3.37 -32.20
N GLU A 212 -0.19 2.06 -32.37
CA GLU A 212 1.00 1.23 -32.31
C GLU A 212 1.97 1.60 -33.43
N ASN A 213 3.28 1.42 -33.20
CA ASN A 213 4.16 0.86 -34.21
C ASN A 213 5.51 0.38 -33.63
N SER A 214 5.83 -0.87 -33.94
CA SER A 214 7.13 -1.52 -33.85
C SER A 214 8.19 -0.84 -34.71
N PHE A 215 9.48 -0.99 -34.39
CA PHE A 215 10.49 -1.50 -35.36
C PHE A 215 11.84 -1.81 -34.67
N GLN A 216 12.50 -2.86 -35.18
CA GLN A 216 13.65 -3.60 -34.65
C GLN A 216 15.05 -2.98 -34.94
N SER A 217 15.98 -3.37 -34.07
CA SER A 217 17.46 -3.48 -34.09
C SER A 217 18.29 -3.25 -35.37
N THR A 218 19.52 -2.73 -35.20
CA THR A 218 20.80 -3.39 -35.61
C THR A 218 22.05 -2.69 -35.03
N ASP A 219 23.05 -3.49 -34.64
CA ASP A 219 24.37 -3.14 -34.09
C ASP A 219 25.37 -2.57 -35.12
N GLN A 220 26.38 -1.82 -34.66
CA GLN A 220 27.78 -1.99 -35.12
C GLN A 220 28.82 -1.30 -34.22
N GLU A 221 29.80 -2.09 -33.79
CA GLU A 221 31.04 -1.75 -33.09
C GLU A 221 32.08 -1.07 -34.01
N VAL A 222 32.98 -0.24 -33.44
CA VAL A 222 34.41 -0.23 -33.82
C VAL A 222 35.26 0.10 -32.58
N ALA A 223 36.19 -0.80 -32.25
CA ALA A 223 37.20 -0.71 -31.20
C ALA A 223 38.56 -0.22 -31.72
N THR A 224 39.45 0.26 -30.83
CA THR A 224 40.94 0.10 -30.74
C THR A 224 41.57 1.33 -30.03
N ALA A 225 42.66 1.30 -29.25
CA ALA A 225 43.48 0.26 -28.61
C ALA A 225 44.45 0.91 -27.59
N ILE A 226 44.51 0.35 -26.37
CA ILE A 226 45.69 -0.14 -25.58
C ILE A 226 47.01 0.68 -25.59
N LYS A 227 47.54 1.05 -24.39
CA LYS A 227 48.75 0.45 -23.73
C LYS A 227 49.10 1.06 -22.35
N LYS A 228 49.58 0.17 -21.47
CA LYS A 228 49.92 0.26 -20.04
C LYS A 228 51.43 0.52 -19.80
N ASP A 229 51.77 0.58 -18.50
CA ASP A 229 53.05 0.28 -17.81
C ASP A 229 53.92 1.53 -17.52
N GLU A 230 54.62 1.68 -16.39
CA GLU A 230 54.82 0.93 -15.14
C GLU A 230 55.50 1.89 -14.12
N GLU A 231 55.67 1.45 -12.87
CA GLU A 231 56.21 2.13 -11.69
C GLU A 231 57.65 2.68 -11.80
N VAL A 232 58.05 3.60 -10.90
CA VAL A 232 59.18 3.46 -9.95
C VAL A 232 59.39 4.75 -9.13
N SER A 233 59.69 4.55 -7.85
CA SER A 233 59.97 5.51 -6.77
C SER A 233 61.42 6.04 -6.77
N LEU A 234 61.68 7.17 -6.10
CA LEU A 234 62.77 7.33 -5.11
C LEU A 234 62.83 8.74 -4.48
N HIS A 235 63.01 8.73 -3.16
CA HIS A 235 63.17 9.82 -2.20
C HIS A 235 64.43 10.69 -2.39
N THR A 236 64.39 11.98 -2.02
CA THR A 236 65.42 12.61 -1.16
C THR A 236 64.94 13.92 -0.48
N ASN A 237 65.37 14.09 0.78
CA ASN A 237 65.02 15.10 1.80
C ASN A 237 65.35 16.58 1.47
N CYS A 238 64.58 17.53 2.04
CA CYS A 238 65.13 18.69 2.78
C CYS A 238 64.07 19.37 3.66
N GLU A 239 64.55 19.94 4.77
CA GLU A 239 63.90 20.12 6.06
C GLU A 239 63.03 21.39 6.23
N SER A 240 62.01 21.24 7.09
CA SER A 240 61.54 22.22 8.08
C SER A 240 61.01 23.58 7.61
N ARG A 241 59.68 23.65 7.44
CA ARG A 241 58.80 24.56 8.19
C ARG A 241 57.35 24.08 8.09
N CYS A 242 56.90 23.39 9.15
CA CYS A 242 55.51 23.04 9.36
C CYS A 242 54.66 24.30 9.41
N LEU A 243 53.90 24.57 8.35
CA LEU A 243 52.64 25.27 8.45
C LEU A 243 51.55 24.20 8.37
N VAL A 244 50.96 23.91 9.52
CA VAL A 244 49.74 23.11 9.61
C VAL A 244 48.66 23.90 8.87
N PHE A 245 48.48 23.62 7.58
CA PHE A 245 47.21 23.87 6.94
C PHE A 245 46.27 22.83 7.50
N ILE A 246 45.40 23.28 8.41
CA ILE A 246 44.16 22.59 8.69
C ILE A 246 43.46 22.53 7.33
N HIS A 247 43.60 21.39 6.64
CA HIS A 247 42.62 21.01 5.64
C HIS A 247 41.31 20.91 6.40
N LYS A 248 40.50 21.98 6.35
CA LYS A 248 39.06 21.82 6.46
C LYS A 248 38.74 20.86 5.33
N GLU A 249 38.46 19.60 5.66
CA GLU A 249 37.69 18.75 4.79
C GLU A 249 36.47 19.58 4.38
N ALA A 250 36.36 19.89 3.09
CA ALA A 250 35.18 20.56 2.58
C ALA A 250 34.01 19.63 2.89
N GLU A 251 33.07 20.07 3.73
CA GLU A 251 31.82 19.34 3.90
C GLU A 251 31.23 19.10 2.50
N PRO A 252 30.71 17.90 2.21
CA PRO A 252 30.01 17.67 0.95
C PRO A 252 28.94 18.75 0.79
N ASP A 253 28.92 19.36 -0.40
CA ASP A 253 28.06 20.51 -0.71
C ASP A 253 26.61 20.22 -0.30
N CYS A 254 26.06 21.07 0.57
CA CYS A 254 24.77 20.83 1.19
C CYS A 254 23.65 21.30 0.27
N ARG A 255 23.00 20.35 -0.41
CA ARG A 255 21.86 20.62 -1.30
C ARG A 255 20.76 21.48 -0.67
N LEU A 256 20.45 21.34 0.63
CA LEU A 256 19.45 22.20 1.27
C LEU A 256 19.88 23.68 1.20
N LYS A 257 21.13 23.97 1.57
CA LYS A 257 21.69 25.32 1.53
C LYS A 257 21.78 25.86 0.10
N GLU A 258 22.08 25.02 -0.88
CA GLU A 258 22.02 25.40 -2.31
C GLU A 258 20.61 25.83 -2.72
N LEU A 259 19.58 25.05 -2.36
CA LEU A 259 18.19 25.37 -2.69
C LEU A 259 17.69 26.64 -1.98
N GLU A 260 18.14 26.89 -0.75
CA GLU A 260 17.89 28.13 -0.02
C GLU A 260 18.52 29.33 -0.72
N ALA A 261 19.73 29.18 -1.28
CA ALA A 261 20.44 30.24 -2.00
C ALA A 261 19.77 30.63 -3.33
N ILE A 262 19.10 29.69 -4.01
CA ILE A 262 18.34 29.97 -5.24
C ILE A 262 17.12 30.87 -4.96
N ALA A 263 16.68 30.99 -3.70
CA ALA A 263 15.61 31.89 -3.24
C ALA A 263 14.26 31.72 -3.98
N GLN A 264 14.01 30.56 -4.57
CA GLN A 264 12.71 30.21 -5.15
C GLN A 264 11.68 30.07 -4.03
N LYS A 265 10.62 30.88 -4.08
CA LYS A 265 9.57 30.88 -3.06
C LYS A 265 8.27 30.30 -3.60
N ARG A 266 7.63 29.48 -2.76
CA ARG A 266 6.26 29.01 -2.91
C ARG A 266 5.41 29.64 -1.82
N VAL A 267 4.12 29.81 -2.07
CA VAL A 267 3.14 30.11 -1.02
C VAL A 267 3.15 28.97 0.00
N GLN A 268 3.46 29.29 1.26
CA GLN A 268 3.50 28.34 2.39
C GLN A 268 2.10 28.16 2.97
N SER A 269 1.23 27.51 2.21
CA SER A 269 -0.16 27.23 2.61
C SER A 269 -0.66 26.00 1.85
N GLY A 270 -1.57 25.26 2.48
CA GLY A 270 -2.10 24.00 2.00
C GLY A 270 -1.14 22.83 2.18
N ALA A 271 -1.67 21.62 2.00
CA ALA A 271 -0.87 20.41 1.91
C ALA A 271 -0.01 20.42 0.63
N VAL A 272 1.08 19.66 0.68
CA VAL A 272 1.99 19.48 -0.45
C VAL A 272 1.97 18.02 -0.89
N PHE A 273 1.65 17.82 -2.16
CA PHE A 273 1.81 16.55 -2.86
C PHE A 273 3.21 16.49 -3.49
N TRP A 274 3.88 15.38 -3.26
CA TRP A 274 5.26 15.14 -3.65
C TRP A 274 5.32 14.12 -4.79
N PRO A 275 6.10 14.40 -5.84
CA PRO A 275 6.27 13.45 -6.92
C PRO A 275 7.02 12.20 -6.45
N SER A 276 6.84 11.08 -7.16
CA SER A 276 7.58 9.85 -6.90
C SER A 276 9.10 10.08 -6.86
N GLY A 277 9.76 9.42 -5.91
CA GLY A 277 11.21 9.52 -5.67
C GLY A 277 11.69 10.85 -5.10
N TRP A 278 10.81 11.71 -4.56
CA TRP A 278 11.24 12.98 -3.93
C TRP A 278 12.14 12.79 -2.71
N ARG A 279 11.98 11.67 -1.98
CA ARG A 279 12.79 11.30 -0.81
C ARG A 279 14.28 11.24 -1.15
N SER A 280 14.64 10.58 -2.27
CA SER A 280 16.02 10.57 -2.82
C SER A 280 16.61 11.95 -3.14
N LYS A 281 15.77 13.00 -3.25
CA LYS A 281 16.20 14.37 -3.53
C LYS A 281 16.49 15.19 -2.27
N LEU A 282 16.18 14.65 -1.08
CA LEU A 282 16.55 15.24 0.19
C LEU A 282 18.07 15.20 0.40
N CYS A 283 18.61 16.19 1.10
CA CYS A 283 20.04 16.25 1.38
C CYS A 283 20.41 15.24 2.48
N SER A 284 21.46 14.46 2.24
CA SER A 284 21.98 13.46 3.18
C SER A 284 23.32 13.84 3.80
N CYS A 285 23.70 15.13 3.81
CA CYS A 285 24.90 15.57 4.53
C CYS A 285 24.73 15.43 6.05
N SER A 286 25.85 15.42 6.79
CA SER A 286 25.89 15.25 8.26
C SER A 286 24.92 16.18 9.00
N SER A 287 24.91 17.46 8.64
CA SER A 287 24.05 18.48 9.26
C SER A 287 22.56 18.24 8.97
N CYS A 288 22.19 17.95 7.72
CA CYS A 288 20.81 17.63 7.35
C CYS A 288 20.31 16.32 8.00
N GLN A 289 21.15 15.28 8.03
CA GLN A 289 20.80 14.02 8.71
C GLN A 289 20.56 14.24 10.21
N THR A 290 21.37 15.09 10.85
CA THR A 290 21.23 15.42 12.27
C THR A 290 19.91 16.18 12.52
N SER A 291 19.62 17.19 11.70
CA SER A 291 18.37 17.96 11.81
C SER A 291 17.12 17.09 11.57
N LEU A 292 17.17 16.19 10.58
CA LEU A 292 16.10 15.22 10.34
C LEU A 292 15.90 14.28 11.54
N ARG A 293 16.98 13.82 12.17
CA ARG A 293 16.91 12.97 13.36
C ARG A 293 16.30 13.69 14.56
N GLU A 294 16.74 14.91 14.84
CA GLU A 294 16.22 15.74 15.93
C GLU A 294 14.73 16.07 15.72
N SER A 295 14.31 16.23 14.46
CA SER A 295 12.91 16.44 14.08
C SER A 295 12.08 15.15 14.06
N GLY A 296 12.68 13.97 14.27
CA GLY A 296 12.00 12.69 14.18
C GLY A 296 11.62 12.26 12.76
N LEU A 297 12.25 12.85 11.73
CA LEU A 297 11.97 12.69 10.31
C LEU A 297 13.03 11.87 9.55
N SER A 298 13.92 11.16 10.24
CA SER A 298 14.97 10.34 9.58
C SER A 298 14.42 9.31 8.59
N PHE A 299 13.15 8.91 8.76
CA PHE A 299 12.47 7.96 7.88
C PHE A 299 12.20 8.49 6.47
N LEU A 300 12.19 9.81 6.27
CA LEU A 300 12.05 10.41 4.94
C LEU A 300 13.23 10.06 4.02
N LEU A 301 14.37 9.63 4.56
CA LEU A 301 15.52 9.16 3.77
C LEU A 301 15.43 7.69 3.40
N ASP A 302 14.43 6.96 3.89
CA ASP A 302 14.27 5.53 3.71
C ASP A 302 13.13 5.26 2.72
N GLU A 303 13.47 4.90 1.48
CA GLU A 303 12.49 4.61 0.43
C GLU A 303 11.63 3.37 0.76
N SER A 304 12.13 2.46 1.59
CA SER A 304 11.40 1.26 2.01
C SER A 304 10.43 1.50 3.17
N ASP A 305 10.33 2.74 3.65
CA ASP A 305 9.33 3.21 4.61
C ASP A 305 8.04 3.68 3.93
N THR A 306 8.01 3.93 2.62
CA THR A 306 6.79 4.38 1.91
C THR A 306 5.62 3.40 2.04
N VAL A 307 4.37 3.89 1.87
CA VAL A 307 3.16 3.02 1.95
C VAL A 307 3.22 2.05 0.78
N LEU A 308 3.52 2.56 -0.40
CA LEU A 308 3.77 1.79 -1.62
C LEU A 308 4.83 0.68 -1.44
N ALA A 309 5.93 0.94 -0.73
CA ALA A 309 6.93 -0.10 -0.47
C ALA A 309 6.43 -1.17 0.51
N TYR A 310 5.53 -0.83 1.41
CA TYR A 310 4.84 -1.81 2.26
C TYR A 310 3.85 -2.63 1.42
N GLU A 311 3.05 -1.99 0.58
CA GLU A 311 2.04 -2.66 -0.26
C GLU A 311 2.68 -3.62 -1.25
N ASN A 312 3.75 -3.19 -1.91
CA ASN A 312 4.52 -4.04 -2.81
C ASN A 312 5.15 -5.25 -2.11
N LYS A 313 5.48 -5.17 -0.81
CA LYS A 313 5.94 -6.35 -0.06
C LYS A 313 4.81 -7.35 0.13
N GLY A 314 3.59 -6.87 0.37
CA GLY A 314 2.39 -7.68 0.43
C GLY A 314 2.15 -8.46 -0.86
N LYS A 315 2.08 -7.75 -1.99
CA LYS A 315 1.89 -8.35 -3.32
C LYS A 315 2.94 -9.41 -3.67
N ASN A 316 4.21 -9.14 -3.35
CA ASN A 316 5.30 -10.11 -3.58
C ASN A 316 5.22 -11.34 -2.66
N ASN A 317 4.73 -11.19 -1.43
CA ASN A 317 4.55 -12.32 -0.51
C ASN A 317 3.39 -13.21 -0.95
N GLU A 318 2.30 -12.63 -1.46
CA GLU A 318 1.19 -13.41 -1.98
C GLU A 318 1.50 -14.10 -3.29
N GLN A 319 2.24 -13.48 -4.21
CA GLN A 319 2.75 -14.19 -5.40
C GLN A 319 3.59 -15.43 -5.01
N ARG A 320 4.24 -15.41 -3.83
CA ARG A 320 4.93 -16.59 -3.28
C ARG A 320 3.98 -17.58 -2.60
N GLN A 321 2.86 -17.11 -2.04
CA GLN A 321 1.85 -17.92 -1.37
C GLN A 321 0.72 -18.41 -2.28
N GLN A 322 0.58 -17.91 -3.51
CA GLN A 322 -0.32 -18.46 -4.55
C GLN A 322 0.03 -19.93 -4.90
N GLY A 323 1.20 -20.43 -4.48
CA GLY A 323 1.51 -21.87 -4.49
C GLY A 323 0.84 -22.68 -3.37
N ASN A 324 0.13 -22.04 -2.44
CA ASN A 324 -0.52 -22.60 -1.25
C ASN A 324 -2.04 -22.35 -1.27
N ASP A 325 -2.67 -22.40 -2.45
CA ASP A 325 -4.12 -22.49 -2.54
C ASP A 325 -4.59 -23.69 -1.67
N PRO A 326 -5.52 -23.50 -0.71
CA PRO A 326 -6.07 -24.57 0.10
C PRO A 326 -6.64 -25.73 -0.73
N LEU A 327 -7.16 -25.41 -1.93
CA LEU A 327 -7.61 -26.39 -2.91
C LEU A 327 -6.42 -27.18 -3.48
N MET A 328 -5.32 -26.52 -3.84
CA MET A 328 -4.09 -27.19 -4.33
C MET A 328 -3.42 -28.01 -3.22
N SER A 329 -3.41 -27.50 -1.99
CA SER A 329 -2.93 -28.22 -0.80
C SER A 329 -3.79 -29.45 -0.50
N ALA A 330 -5.10 -29.39 -0.73
CA ALA A 330 -6.00 -30.54 -0.62
C ALA A 330 -5.78 -31.56 -1.75
N LEU A 331 -5.48 -31.08 -2.98
CA LEU A 331 -5.16 -31.92 -4.12
C LEU A 331 -3.82 -32.65 -3.93
N ASP A 332 -2.81 -32.03 -3.33
CA ASP A 332 -1.50 -32.64 -3.05
C ASP A 332 -1.56 -33.86 -2.11
N ASN A 333 -2.63 -33.96 -1.31
CA ASN A 333 -2.90 -35.12 -0.45
C ASN A 333 -3.57 -36.30 -1.20
N LEU A 334 -3.93 -36.12 -2.48
CA LEU A 334 -4.55 -37.13 -3.33
C LEU A 334 -3.52 -37.77 -4.26
N ASN A 335 -3.79 -38.99 -4.74
CA ASN A 335 -2.88 -39.62 -5.70
C ASN A 335 -2.97 -38.93 -7.08
N ARG A 336 -1.90 -39.02 -7.87
CA ARG A 336 -1.77 -38.33 -9.17
C ARG A 336 -2.90 -38.64 -10.17
N VAL A 337 -3.53 -39.81 -10.09
CA VAL A 337 -4.67 -40.17 -10.94
C VAL A 337 -5.93 -39.43 -10.49
N GLN A 338 -6.20 -39.41 -9.18
CA GLN A 338 -7.31 -38.65 -8.57
C GLN A 338 -7.14 -37.14 -8.77
N GLN A 339 -5.92 -36.62 -8.65
CA GLN A 339 -5.62 -35.22 -8.94
C GLN A 339 -5.99 -34.86 -10.38
N LEU A 340 -5.56 -35.67 -11.37
CA LEU A 340 -5.88 -35.45 -12.78
C LEU A 340 -7.38 -35.58 -13.05
N GLU A 341 -8.07 -36.55 -12.43
CA GLU A 341 -9.51 -36.71 -12.55
C GLU A 341 -10.27 -35.50 -11.99
N ILE A 342 -9.89 -35.00 -10.81
CA ILE A 342 -10.52 -33.83 -10.20
C ILE A 342 -10.25 -32.56 -11.03
N ILE A 343 -9.01 -32.36 -11.49
CA ILE A 343 -8.66 -31.24 -12.36
C ILE A 343 -9.45 -31.29 -13.67
N HIS A 344 -9.58 -32.46 -14.28
CA HIS A 344 -10.38 -32.64 -15.49
C HIS A 344 -11.88 -32.39 -15.22
N GLU A 345 -12.45 -32.95 -14.16
CA GLU A 345 -13.86 -32.72 -13.81
C GLU A 345 -14.16 -31.26 -13.45
N TYR A 346 -13.24 -30.59 -12.78
CA TYR A 346 -13.34 -29.17 -12.45
C TYR A 346 -13.31 -28.31 -13.72
N ASN A 347 -12.38 -28.59 -14.64
CA ASN A 347 -12.28 -27.88 -15.90
C ASN A 347 -13.49 -28.13 -16.81
N ASP A 348 -14.02 -29.35 -16.85
CA ASP A 348 -15.26 -29.68 -17.56
C ASP A 348 -16.45 -28.92 -16.96
N MET A 349 -16.61 -28.94 -15.62
CA MET A 349 -17.68 -28.21 -14.93
C MET A 349 -17.58 -26.69 -15.18
N LYS A 350 -16.36 -26.13 -15.10
CA LYS A 350 -16.09 -24.71 -15.36
C LYS A 350 -16.47 -24.33 -16.79
N THR A 351 -16.13 -25.17 -17.77
CA THR A 351 -16.45 -24.93 -19.17
C THR A 351 -17.96 -25.00 -19.40
N GLU A 352 -18.63 -26.02 -18.87
CA GLU A 352 -20.09 -26.17 -19.03
C GLU A 352 -20.89 -25.08 -18.32
N LEU A 353 -20.42 -24.62 -17.14
CA LEU A 353 -21.03 -23.50 -16.43
C LEU A 353 -20.84 -22.19 -17.20
N LYS A 354 -19.63 -21.96 -17.75
CA LYS A 354 -19.35 -20.79 -18.59
C LYS A 354 -20.21 -20.78 -19.85
N ASP A 355 -20.34 -21.91 -20.53
CA ASP A 355 -21.20 -22.04 -21.71
C ASP A 355 -22.68 -21.87 -21.39
N PHE A 356 -23.13 -22.36 -20.23
CA PHE A 356 -24.49 -22.16 -19.75
C PHE A 356 -24.78 -20.67 -19.55
N LEU A 357 -23.93 -19.97 -18.80
CA LEU A 357 -24.09 -18.54 -18.51
C LEU A 357 -23.92 -17.66 -19.75
N HIS A 358 -23.04 -18.02 -20.68
CA HIS A 358 -22.85 -17.29 -21.95
C HIS A 358 -24.13 -17.28 -22.80
N ARG A 359 -25.01 -18.29 -22.69
CA ARG A 359 -26.32 -18.27 -23.38
C ARG A 359 -27.24 -17.19 -22.81
N PHE A 360 -27.24 -16.99 -21.50
CA PHE A 360 -28.01 -15.93 -20.85
C PHE A 360 -27.49 -14.55 -21.26
N ALA A 361 -26.15 -14.37 -21.28
CA ALA A 361 -25.52 -13.15 -21.75
C ALA A 361 -25.84 -12.85 -23.24
N ALA A 362 -25.77 -13.86 -24.11
CA ALA A 362 -26.09 -13.71 -25.53
C ALA A 362 -27.58 -13.44 -25.81
N GLU A 363 -28.47 -13.93 -24.93
CA GLU A 363 -29.92 -13.74 -25.02
C GLU A 363 -30.42 -12.50 -24.25
N GLY A 364 -29.53 -11.79 -23.55
CA GLY A 364 -29.89 -10.64 -22.71
C GLY A 364 -30.82 -11.00 -21.54
N LYS A 365 -30.74 -12.24 -21.03
CA LYS A 365 -31.58 -12.75 -19.94
C LYS A 365 -30.85 -12.68 -18.61
N VAL A 366 -31.59 -12.29 -17.57
CA VAL A 366 -31.11 -12.30 -16.19
C VAL A 366 -31.10 -13.74 -15.68
N VAL A 367 -30.00 -14.14 -15.03
CA VAL A 367 -29.84 -15.44 -14.40
C VAL A 367 -30.54 -15.42 -13.04
N THR A 368 -31.44 -16.37 -12.80
CA THR A 368 -32.14 -16.52 -11.52
C THR A 368 -31.55 -17.64 -10.67
N PRO A 369 -31.80 -17.66 -9.35
CA PRO A 369 -31.41 -18.79 -8.49
C PRO A 369 -31.97 -20.14 -8.96
N GLU A 370 -33.12 -20.14 -9.64
CA GLU A 370 -33.72 -21.36 -10.20
C GLU A 370 -32.91 -21.89 -11.38
N ASP A 371 -32.38 -21.01 -12.23
CA ASP A 371 -31.56 -21.40 -13.39
C ASP A 371 -30.27 -22.09 -12.94
N ILE A 372 -29.65 -21.59 -11.87
CA ILE A 372 -28.45 -22.19 -11.27
C ILE A 372 -28.78 -23.55 -10.64
N ARG A 373 -29.88 -23.66 -9.90
CA ARG A 373 -30.33 -24.95 -9.33
C ARG A 373 -30.59 -25.96 -10.43
N GLN A 374 -31.28 -25.55 -11.49
CA GLN A 374 -31.58 -26.41 -12.63
C GLN A 374 -30.31 -26.87 -13.35
N PHE A 375 -29.31 -26.00 -13.53
CA PHE A 375 -28.01 -26.38 -14.08
C PHE A 375 -27.37 -27.51 -13.26
N PHE A 376 -27.25 -27.35 -11.94
CA PHE A 376 -26.62 -28.37 -11.08
C PHE A 376 -27.44 -29.67 -11.00
N GLU A 377 -28.77 -29.62 -11.06
CA GLU A 377 -29.62 -30.82 -11.17
C GLU A 377 -29.42 -31.56 -12.50
N GLN A 378 -29.31 -30.83 -13.61
CA GLN A 378 -28.98 -31.41 -14.92
C GLN A 378 -27.59 -32.04 -14.92
N GLN A 379 -26.61 -31.44 -14.25
CA GLN A 379 -25.28 -32.01 -14.13
C GLN A 379 -25.25 -33.30 -13.30
N GLN A 380 -25.95 -33.31 -12.16
CA GLN A 380 -26.03 -34.50 -11.30
C GLN A 380 -26.76 -35.67 -11.98
N SER A 381 -27.81 -35.39 -12.76
CA SER A 381 -28.52 -36.42 -13.52
C SER A 381 -27.68 -37.00 -14.65
N ARG A 382 -26.89 -36.18 -15.36
CA ARG A 382 -25.92 -36.63 -16.38
C ARG A 382 -24.80 -37.50 -15.78
N LYS A 383 -24.26 -37.13 -14.61
CA LYS A 383 -23.25 -37.95 -13.90
C LYS A 383 -23.81 -39.31 -13.46
N ARG A 384 -25.05 -39.38 -12.96
CA ARG A 384 -25.72 -40.65 -12.61
C ARG A 384 -25.95 -41.58 -13.82
N GLY A 385 -26.14 -41.02 -15.01
CA GLY A 385 -26.28 -41.81 -16.26
C GLY A 385 -24.99 -42.50 -16.70
N ARG A 386 -23.82 -41.88 -16.50
CA ARG A 386 -22.51 -42.44 -16.87
C ARG A 386 -22.06 -43.61 -15.99
N VAL A 387 -22.45 -43.62 -14.72
CA VAL A 387 -22.10 -44.71 -13.77
C VAL A 387 -22.87 -46.00 -14.08
N ASN A 388 -24.06 -45.90 -14.69
CA ASN A 388 -24.92 -47.06 -14.99
C ASN A 388 -24.55 -47.83 -16.28
N THR A 389 -23.64 -47.29 -17.10
CA THR A 389 -23.21 -47.91 -18.38
C THR A 389 -21.96 -48.80 -18.26
N GLY A 390 -21.44 -49.00 -17.04
CA GLY A 390 -20.18 -49.72 -16.80
C GLY A 390 -20.30 -51.21 -16.41
N GLN A 391 -21.45 -51.85 -16.58
CA GLN A 391 -21.64 -53.28 -16.29
C GLN A 391 -21.64 -54.10 -17.59
N PHE A 392 -20.45 -54.35 -18.14
CA PHE A 392 -20.24 -55.39 -19.14
C PHE A 392 -19.64 -56.63 -18.47
N TYR A 393 -20.36 -57.74 -18.57
CA TYR A 393 -20.03 -59.05 -18.00
C TYR A 393 -18.71 -59.60 -18.55
N CYS A 394 -17.99 -60.34 -17.70
CA CYS A 394 -16.94 -61.27 -18.11
C CYS A 394 -17.52 -62.43 -18.93
N THR A 395 -16.86 -62.77 -20.03
CA THR A 395 -16.62 -64.16 -20.46
C THR A 395 -15.21 -64.28 -20.98
#